data_AF-A0A1W6BHN0-F1
#
_entry.id   AF-A0A1W6BHN0-F1
#
_cell.length_a   1.000
_cell.length_b   1.000
_cell.length_c   1.000
_cell.angle_alpha   90.00
_cell.angle_beta   90.00
_cell.angle_gamma   90.00
#
_symmetry.space_group_name_H-M   'P 1'
#
loop_
_entity.id
_entity.type
_entity.pdbx_description
1 polymer ?
#
loop_
_entity_poly.entity_id
_entity_poly.type
_entity_poly.pdbx_seq_one_letter_code
_entity_poly.pdbx_strand_id
1 'polypeptide(L)'
;MEKKMIDKTAGCFCGEHKFNVLLDEKPRVFNCHCIDCRKKIGGIISIIQLRENAVDIDKSKLGTYEHSGGSGNKIKKFFCKKCAAPILTYVSKWDKFYLYAGILDDVSILKSAYNIFYEDSHFPFMEISERELKT
;
A
#
# COMPACT_ATOMS: atom_id res chain seq x y z
N MET A 1 -13.83 -8.12 21.34
CA MET A 1 -14.54 -8.47 20.09
C MET A 1 -13.53 -8.50 18.96
N GLU A 2 -13.30 -9.67 18.36
CA GLU A 2 -12.55 -9.73 17.10
C GLU A 2 -13.31 -8.93 16.04
N LYS A 3 -12.65 -7.88 15.55
CA LYS A 3 -13.18 -7.10 14.43
C LYS A 3 -13.20 -8.00 13.20
N LYS A 4 -14.39 -8.22 12.65
CA LYS A 4 -14.66 -8.99 11.43
C LYS A 4 -13.77 -8.52 10.27
N MET A 5 -13.22 -9.49 9.54
CA MET A 5 -12.44 -9.27 8.32
C MET A 5 -13.19 -9.84 7.11
N ILE A 6 -12.98 -9.24 5.95
CA ILE A 6 -13.59 -9.60 4.68
C ILE A 6 -12.48 -10.13 3.78
N ASP A 7 -12.72 -11.28 3.17
CA ASP A 7 -11.81 -11.86 2.18
C ASP A 7 -11.95 -11.12 0.84
N LYS A 8 -10.81 -10.79 0.23
CA LYS A 8 -10.71 -10.10 -1.06
C LYS A 8 -9.65 -10.78 -1.90
N THR A 9 -9.90 -10.86 -3.20
CA THR A 9 -8.92 -11.34 -4.18
C THR A 9 -8.03 -10.17 -4.62
N ALA A 10 -6.76 -10.50 -4.87
CA ALA A 10 -5.76 -9.56 -5.34
C ALA A 10 -4.81 -10.26 -6.33
N GLY A 11 -4.28 -9.49 -7.26
CA GLY A 11 -3.31 -10.02 -8.21
C GLY A 11 -2.54 -8.94 -8.96
N CYS A 12 -1.29 -9.25 -9.28
CA CYS A 12 -0.49 -8.34 -10.10
C CYS A 12 -1.04 -8.26 -11.54
N PHE A 13 -0.71 -7.18 -12.25
CA PHE A 13 -1.24 -6.92 -13.60
C PHE A 13 -1.04 -8.07 -14.60
N CYS A 14 0.11 -8.75 -14.58
CA CYS A 14 0.36 -9.86 -15.50
C CYS A 14 -0.23 -11.21 -15.06
N GLY A 15 -0.94 -11.26 -13.92
CA GLY A 15 -1.61 -12.45 -13.41
C GLY A 15 -0.70 -13.55 -12.84
N GLU A 16 0.62 -13.34 -12.75
CA GLU A 16 1.57 -14.32 -12.21
C GLU A 16 1.38 -14.55 -10.70
N HIS A 17 1.07 -13.49 -9.97
CA HIS A 17 0.70 -13.56 -8.56
C HIS A 17 -0.79 -13.27 -8.44
N LYS A 18 -1.53 -14.25 -7.91
CA LYS A 18 -2.93 -14.14 -7.48
C LYS A 18 -3.03 -14.73 -6.08
N PHE A 19 -3.69 -14.03 -5.17
CA PHE A 19 -3.77 -14.40 -3.77
C PHE A 19 -4.97 -13.76 -3.09
N ASN A 20 -5.29 -14.25 -1.89
CA ASN A 20 -6.33 -13.70 -1.04
C ASN A 20 -5.73 -12.81 0.05
N VAL A 21 -6.50 -11.82 0.46
CA VAL A 21 -6.15 -10.89 1.54
C VAL A 21 -7.39 -10.60 2.39
N LEU A 22 -7.22 -10.71 3.71
CA LEU A 22 -8.23 -10.37 4.69
C LEU A 22 -8.11 -8.89 5.05
N LEU A 23 -9.18 -8.12 4.83
CA LEU A 23 -9.24 -6.70 5.16
C LEU A 23 -10.26 -6.43 6.26
N ASP A 24 -10.02 -5.41 7.08
CA ASP A 24 -11.05 -4.88 7.98
C ASP A 24 -12.29 -4.45 7.19
N GLU A 25 -13.49 -4.56 7.76
CA GLU A 25 -14.73 -4.05 7.10
C GLU A 25 -14.62 -2.56 6.72
N LYS A 26 -13.81 -1.80 7.45
CA LYS A 26 -13.39 -0.43 7.12
C LYS A 26 -11.86 -0.39 7.05
N PRO A 27 -11.25 -0.67 5.89
CA PRO A 27 -9.80 -0.70 5.75
C PRO A 27 -9.18 0.67 6.04
N ARG A 28 -8.03 0.69 6.72
CA ARG A 28 -7.25 1.92 6.91
C ARG A 28 -6.38 2.16 5.67
N VAL A 29 -6.82 3.06 4.81
CA VAL A 29 -6.15 3.42 3.56
C VAL A 29 -5.38 4.72 3.70
N PHE A 30 -4.21 4.80 3.07
CA PHE A 30 -3.39 6.00 3.01
C PHE A 30 -3.01 6.30 1.58
N ASN A 31 -3.16 7.56 1.16
CA ASN A 31 -2.58 8.09 -0.06
C ASN A 31 -1.24 8.71 0.28
N CYS A 32 -0.16 8.06 -0.13
CA CYS A 32 1.20 8.50 0.17
C CYS A 32 1.76 9.37 -0.95
N HIS A 33 2.15 10.59 -0.58
CA HIS A 33 2.63 11.64 -1.48
C HIS A 33 4.15 11.89 -1.37
N CYS A 34 4.86 11.05 -0.61
CA CYS A 34 6.31 11.20 -0.43
C CYS A 34 7.08 11.01 -1.75
N ILE A 35 8.32 11.50 -1.76
CA ILE A 35 9.18 11.48 -2.95
C ILE A 35 9.40 10.07 -3.52
N ASP A 36 9.47 9.05 -2.66
CA ASP A 36 9.62 7.66 -3.08
C ASP A 36 8.41 7.19 -3.87
N CYS A 37 7.20 7.48 -3.38
CA CYS A 37 5.96 7.11 -4.03
C CYS A 37 5.81 7.84 -5.37
N ARG A 38 6.09 9.16 -5.40
CA ARG A 38 6.06 9.94 -6.63
C ARG A 38 7.06 9.41 -7.67
N LYS A 39 8.31 9.21 -7.30
CA LYS A 39 9.35 8.72 -8.24
C LYS A 39 9.07 7.30 -8.72
N LYS A 40 8.46 6.44 -7.89
CA LYS A 40 8.24 5.03 -8.22
C LYS A 40 7.18 4.83 -9.30
N ILE A 41 6.11 5.62 -9.29
CA ILE A 41 4.96 5.40 -10.20
C ILE A 41 4.52 6.66 -10.95
N GLY A 42 5.22 7.78 -10.80
CA GLY A 42 4.84 9.06 -11.41
C GLY A 42 3.57 9.68 -10.82
N GLY A 43 3.19 9.32 -9.59
CA GLY A 43 1.90 9.67 -9.00
C GLY A 43 1.80 9.37 -7.51
N ILE A 44 0.58 9.23 -7.01
CA ILE A 44 0.29 8.91 -5.61
C ILE A 44 0.08 7.41 -5.43
N ILE A 45 0.56 6.87 -4.31
CA ILE A 45 0.36 5.44 -4.01
C ILE A 45 -0.65 5.30 -2.88
N SER A 46 -1.77 4.65 -3.17
CA SER A 46 -2.71 4.20 -2.14
C SER A 46 -2.25 2.87 -1.54
N ILE A 47 -2.10 2.84 -0.22
CA ILE A 47 -1.73 1.63 0.55
C ILE A 47 -2.75 1.34 1.65
N ILE A 48 -2.97 0.06 1.93
CA ILE A 48 -3.88 -0.43 2.95
C ILE A 48 -3.06 -1.06 4.06
N GLN A 49 -3.20 -0.58 5.29
CA GLN A 49 -2.53 -1.21 6.44
C GLN A 49 -3.15 -2.59 6.70
N LEU A 50 -2.32 -3.62 6.77
CA LEU A 50 -2.75 -4.98 7.04
C LEU A 50 -2.60 -5.34 8.52
N ARG A 51 -3.45 -6.26 8.98
CA ARG A 51 -3.20 -6.99 10.23
C ARG A 51 -2.12 -8.04 10.01
N GLU A 52 -1.61 -8.57 11.12
CA GLU A 52 -0.74 -9.75 11.06
C GLU A 52 -1.46 -10.92 10.41
N ASN A 53 -0.73 -11.68 9.59
CA ASN A 53 -1.23 -12.85 8.86
C ASN A 53 -2.45 -12.59 7.96
N ALA A 54 -2.74 -11.33 7.64
CA ALA A 54 -3.88 -10.96 6.81
C ALA A 54 -3.67 -11.22 5.30
N VAL A 55 -2.46 -11.58 4.88
CA VAL A 55 -2.13 -11.85 3.48
C VAL A 55 -1.39 -13.17 3.37
N ASP A 56 -1.94 -14.05 2.53
CA ASP A 56 -1.32 -15.33 2.20
C ASP A 56 -0.65 -15.24 0.84
N ILE A 57 0.61 -14.81 0.83
CA ILE A 57 1.43 -14.75 -0.38
C ILE A 57 2.84 -15.23 -0.08
N ASP A 58 3.34 -16.10 -0.95
CA ASP A 58 4.73 -16.54 -0.93
C ASP A 58 5.66 -15.39 -1.35
N LYS A 59 6.18 -14.68 -0.35
CA LYS A 59 7.06 -13.53 -0.53
C LYS A 59 8.40 -13.90 -1.18
N SER A 60 8.81 -15.17 -1.15
CA SER A 60 10.08 -15.63 -1.76
C SER A 60 10.05 -15.57 -3.29
N LYS A 61 8.85 -15.64 -3.87
CA LYS A 61 8.62 -15.52 -5.32
C LYS A 61 8.62 -14.07 -5.81
N LEU A 62 8.65 -13.10 -4.90
CA LEU A 62 8.59 -11.68 -5.24
C LEU A 62 9.98 -11.07 -5.40
N GLY A 63 10.07 -10.00 -6.17
CA GLY A 63 11.23 -9.10 -6.14
C GLY A 63 11.21 -8.33 -4.83
N THR A 64 12.39 -8.06 -4.26
CA THR A 64 12.51 -7.25 -3.05
C THR A 64 13.51 -6.11 -3.24
N TYR A 65 13.22 -4.99 -2.61
CA TYR A 65 14.11 -3.83 -2.56
C TYR A 65 13.96 -3.21 -1.17
N GLU A 66 15.07 -2.90 -0.52
CA GLU A 66 15.08 -2.30 0.82
C GLU A 66 15.86 -0.98 0.80
N HIS A 67 15.30 0.03 1.47
CA HIS A 67 15.95 1.31 1.66
C HIS A 67 15.55 1.92 3.00
N SER A 68 16.27 2.95 3.44
CA SER A 68 15.86 3.73 4.62
C SER A 68 14.81 4.76 4.21
N GLY A 69 13.69 4.81 4.94
CA GLY A 69 12.68 5.86 4.77
C GLY A 69 13.07 7.16 5.47
N GLY A 70 12.23 8.19 5.35
CA GLY A 70 12.49 9.51 5.97
C GLY A 70 12.68 9.49 7.49
N SER A 71 12.21 8.44 8.18
CA SER A 71 12.44 8.24 9.62
C SER A 71 13.77 7.54 9.97
N GLY A 72 14.63 7.25 8.99
CA GLY A 72 15.84 6.43 9.15
C GLY A 72 15.60 4.91 9.18
N ASN A 73 14.41 4.47 9.61
CA ASN A 73 14.00 3.07 9.65
C ASN A 73 13.88 2.45 8.24
N LYS A 74 14.09 1.12 8.16
CA LYS A 74 14.03 0.37 6.91
C LYS A 74 12.61 0.20 6.38
N ILE A 75 12.47 0.34 5.07
CA ILE A 75 11.27 0.03 4.31
C ILE A 75 11.63 -1.04 3.30
N LYS A 76 10.95 -2.18 3.35
CA LYS A 76 11.14 -3.28 2.41
C LYS A 76 9.96 -3.37 1.45
N LYS A 77 10.23 -3.26 0.16
CA LYS A 77 9.25 -3.34 -0.92
C LYS A 77 9.21 -4.75 -1.49
N PHE A 78 8.02 -5.19 -1.89
CA PHE A 78 7.79 -6.44 -2.60
C PHE A 78 7.03 -6.14 -3.89
N PHE A 79 7.50 -6.71 -5.00
CA PHE A 79 6.95 -6.43 -6.33
C PHE A 79 7.00 -7.66 -7.23
N CYS A 80 6.14 -7.70 -8.25
CA CYS A 80 6.19 -8.72 -9.28
C CYS A 80 7.43 -8.50 -10.16
N LYS A 81 8.29 -9.52 -10.31
CA LYS A 81 9.50 -9.42 -11.14
C LYS A 81 9.19 -9.30 -12.63
N LYS A 82 8.02 -9.78 -13.07
CA LYS A 82 7.60 -9.81 -14.48
C LYS A 82 6.96 -8.50 -14.95
N CYS A 83 6.05 -7.91 -14.17
CA CYS A 83 5.34 -6.68 -14.55
C CYS A 83 5.69 -5.45 -13.70
N ALA A 84 6.66 -5.57 -12.79
CA ALA A 84 7.07 -4.53 -11.84
C ALA A 84 5.95 -4.01 -10.90
N ALA A 85 4.75 -4.61 -10.94
CA ALA A 85 3.63 -4.20 -10.10
C ALA A 85 4.01 -4.29 -8.62
N PRO A 86 3.83 -3.21 -7.83
CA PRO A 86 4.06 -3.26 -6.41
C PRO A 86 2.96 -4.05 -5.70
N ILE A 87 3.34 -4.91 -4.74
CA ILE A 87 2.43 -5.85 -4.08
C ILE A 87 2.31 -5.53 -2.59
N LEU A 88 3.43 -5.54 -1.86
CA LEU A 88 3.48 -5.25 -0.43
C LEU A 88 4.60 -4.25 -0.12
N THR A 89 4.45 -3.51 0.97
CA THR A 89 5.54 -2.81 1.63
C THR A 89 5.53 -3.16 3.12
N TYR A 90 6.69 -3.50 3.67
CA TYR A 90 6.90 -3.64 5.10
C TYR A 90 7.62 -2.40 5.63
N VAL A 91 7.13 -1.85 6.74
CA VAL A 91 7.69 -0.66 7.39
C VAL A 91 8.15 -1.04 8.79
N SER A 92 9.46 -1.14 8.98
CA SER A 92 10.06 -1.62 10.24
C SER A 92 9.72 -0.74 11.44
N LYS A 93 9.59 0.59 11.25
CA LYS A 93 9.19 1.54 12.31
C LYS A 93 7.91 1.12 13.03
N TRP A 94 6.96 0.52 12.30
CA TRP A 94 5.66 0.15 12.82
C TRP A 94 5.46 -1.36 12.96
N ASP A 95 6.44 -2.14 12.48
CA ASP A 95 6.33 -3.59 12.30
C ASP A 95 5.01 -4.00 11.61
N LYS A 96 4.72 -3.36 10.46
CA LYS A 96 3.49 -3.61 9.69
C LYS A 96 3.74 -3.77 8.20
N PHE A 97 2.94 -4.66 7.61
CA PHE A 97 2.74 -4.76 6.17
C PHE A 97 1.62 -3.83 5.72
N TYR A 98 1.81 -3.31 4.51
CA TYR A 98 0.78 -2.58 3.78
C TYR A 98 0.65 -3.18 2.39
N LEU A 99 -0.60 -3.40 1.97
CA LEU A 99 -0.95 -3.80 0.61
C LEU A 99 -1.01 -2.57 -0.28
N TYR A 100 -0.47 -2.66 -1.49
CA TYR A 100 -0.74 -1.66 -2.52
C TYR A 100 -2.18 -1.80 -3.00
N ALA A 101 -3.03 -0.79 -2.79
CA ALA A 101 -4.47 -0.90 -3.00
C ALA A 101 -4.85 -1.26 -4.44
N GLY A 102 -4.07 -0.80 -5.42
CA GLY A 102 -4.29 -1.06 -6.84
C GLY A 102 -4.08 -2.52 -7.28
N ILE A 103 -3.69 -3.41 -6.36
CA ILE A 103 -3.57 -4.84 -6.65
C ILE A 103 -4.84 -5.63 -6.28
N LEU A 104 -5.81 -5.00 -5.61
CA LEU A 104 -7.11 -5.61 -5.36
C LEU A 104 -7.91 -5.71 -6.67
N ASP A 105 -8.60 -6.82 -6.88
CA ASP A 105 -9.48 -6.97 -8.04
C ASP A 105 -10.76 -6.12 -7.89
N ASP A 106 -11.20 -5.87 -6.66
CA ASP A 106 -12.32 -5.00 -6.33
C ASP A 106 -11.98 -4.06 -5.17
N VAL A 107 -11.93 -2.76 -5.49
CA VAL A 107 -11.62 -1.65 -4.57
C VAL A 107 -12.86 -1.01 -3.93
N SER A 108 -14.07 -1.52 -4.19
CA SER A 108 -15.33 -0.90 -3.74
C SER A 108 -15.44 -0.75 -2.21
N ILE A 109 -14.70 -1.55 -1.44
CA ILE A 109 -14.61 -1.49 0.03
C ILE A 109 -13.83 -0.26 0.53
N LEU A 110 -13.00 0.35 -0.30
CA LEU A 110 -12.17 1.50 0.05
C LEU A 110 -13.02 2.78 -0.04
N LYS A 111 -13.49 3.28 1.10
CA LYS A 111 -14.41 4.43 1.15
C LYS A 111 -13.75 5.77 1.49
N SER A 112 -12.55 5.74 2.04
CA SER A 112 -11.83 6.93 2.52
C SER A 112 -10.35 6.62 2.62
N ALA A 113 -9.50 7.62 2.44
CA ALA A 113 -8.06 7.51 2.63
C ALA A 113 -7.51 8.71 3.41
N TYR A 114 -6.47 8.50 4.18
CA TYR A 114 -5.69 9.58 4.79
C TYR A 114 -4.60 10.03 3.82
N ASN A 115 -4.52 11.32 3.52
CA ASN A 115 -3.43 11.88 2.73
C ASN A 115 -2.23 12.14 3.64
N ILE A 116 -1.09 11.51 3.35
CA ILE A 116 0.14 11.61 4.16
C ILE A 116 1.32 12.08 3.32
N PHE A 117 2.22 12.85 3.93
CA PHE A 117 3.42 13.42 3.28
C PHE A 117 3.09 14.29 2.06
N TYR A 118 1.93 14.97 2.09
CA TYR A 118 1.42 15.77 0.98
C TYR A 118 2.44 16.85 0.58
N GLU A 119 2.83 17.71 1.52
CA GLU A 119 3.76 18.83 1.31
C GLU A 119 5.14 18.42 0.79
N ASP A 120 5.56 17.16 1.00
CA ASP A 120 6.89 16.69 0.60
C ASP A 120 7.06 16.65 -0.92
N SER A 121 6.06 16.15 -1.65
CA SER A 121 6.21 15.96 -3.09
C SER A 121 4.90 15.82 -3.89
N HIS A 122 3.77 16.27 -3.36
CA HIS A 122 2.53 16.27 -4.14
C HIS A 122 2.69 17.03 -5.48
N PHE A 123 1.94 16.62 -6.48
CA PHE A 123 1.81 17.42 -7.70
C PHE A 123 0.92 18.63 -7.39
N PRO A 124 1.34 19.87 -7.68
CA PRO A 124 0.55 21.06 -7.36
C PRO A 124 -0.83 21.11 -8.04
N PHE A 125 -0.98 20.45 -9.18
CA PHE A 125 -2.24 20.36 -9.92
C PHE A 125 -3.22 19.32 -9.35
N MET A 126 -2.77 18.45 -8.44
CA MET A 126 -3.65 17.49 -7.76
C MET A 126 -4.31 18.20 -6.58
N GLU A 127 -5.43 18.88 -6.81
CA GLU A 127 -6.21 19.51 -5.75
C GLU A 127 -6.75 18.42 -4.79
N ILE A 128 -6.21 18.39 -3.57
CA ILE A 128 -6.73 17.58 -2.47
C ILE A 128 -7.38 18.53 -1.48
N SER A 129 -8.67 18.31 -1.18
CA SER A 129 -9.41 19.11 -0.21
C SER A 129 -8.69 19.14 1.14
N GLU A 130 -8.35 20.34 1.63
CA GLU A 130 -7.62 20.55 2.89
C GLU A 130 -8.32 19.93 4.11
N ARG A 131 -9.63 19.67 4.03
CA ARG A 131 -10.45 19.09 5.11
C ARG A 131 -10.09 17.65 5.48
N GLU A 132 -9.22 16.99 4.71
CA GLU A 132 -8.82 15.59 4.93
C GLU A 132 -7.34 15.42 5.34
N LEU A 133 -6.62 16.52 5.55
CA LEU A 133 -5.23 16.49 5.98
C LEU A 133 -5.15 16.17 7.48
N LYS A 134 -4.48 15.07 7.84
CA LYS A 134 -4.08 14.77 9.22
C LYS A 134 -2.55 14.82 9.30
N THR A 135 -2.04 15.79 10.06
CA THR A 135 -0.63 15.94 10.40
C THR A 135 -0.15 14.86 11.36
#